data_AF-A0AAP8GD93-F1
#
_entry.id   AF-A0AAP8GD93-F1
#
_cell.length_a   1.000
_cell.length_b   1.000
_cell.length_c   1.000
_cell.angle_alpha   90.00
_cell.angle_beta   90.00
_cell.angle_gamma   90.00
#
_symmetry.space_group_name_H-M   'P 1'
#
loop_
_entity.id
_entity.type
_entity.pdbx_description
1 polymer ?
#
loop_
_entity_poly.entity_id
_entity_poly.type
_entity_poly.pdbx_seq_one_letter_code
_entity_poly.pdbx_strand_id
1 'polypeptide(L)'
;MKPYIQLTIRTKASTASWALGEQFIDTLEEHAGLLLPEQISHNPDKFTESYAGKMAMEQRWAAPCTLRYGGGMFEVAEEFAWRRKKTIKSTGYVSHTKRNIRGQIVPGGVSFTSAYSRNIDFHVLFKQWCHIFPPQIAMLHPFLSLELANLERYDSFRLGSFNASLRPDIPDVAWAMFYGPDFCQRIDVERLLAAGFFVEKMGEGILVRVTEHIDDVENDFPMFLRRRAELKGLFPVGFFLDKE
;
A
#
# COMPACT_ATOMS: atom_id res chain seq x y z
N MET A 1 15.86 -11.02 9.66
CA MET A 1 14.49 -10.54 10.02
C MET A 1 13.47 -11.53 9.48
N LYS A 2 12.29 -11.67 10.09
CA LYS A 2 11.26 -12.59 9.57
C LYS A 2 10.65 -12.05 8.27
N PRO A 3 10.30 -12.91 7.30
CA PRO A 3 9.58 -12.49 6.11
C PRO A 3 8.25 -11.81 6.42
N TYR A 4 7.85 -10.86 5.58
CA TYR A 4 6.59 -10.14 5.72
C TYR A 4 6.07 -9.63 4.38
N ILE A 5 4.76 -9.40 4.30
CA ILE A 5 4.11 -8.65 3.22
C ILE A 5 4.13 -7.18 3.55
N GLN A 6 4.53 -6.36 2.59
CA GLN A 6 4.27 -4.92 2.56
C GLN A 6 3.23 -4.63 1.47
N LEU A 7 2.17 -3.93 1.85
CA LEU A 7 1.17 -3.38 0.94
C LEU A 7 1.05 -1.89 1.24
N THR A 8 1.26 -1.05 0.22
CA THR A 8 1.10 0.40 0.36
C THR A 8 0.30 0.94 -0.80
N ILE A 9 -0.70 1.76 -0.50
CA ILE A 9 -1.48 2.52 -1.47
C ILE A 9 -1.32 4.00 -1.13
N ARG A 10 -1.11 4.83 -2.15
CA ARG A 10 -1.22 6.28 -2.03
C ARG A 10 -2.29 6.77 -3.00
N THR A 11 -3.21 7.61 -2.52
CA THR A 11 -4.37 8.02 -3.31
C THR A 11 -4.71 9.50 -3.12
N LYS A 12 -5.14 10.15 -4.21
CA LYS A 12 -5.73 11.48 -4.22
C LYS A 12 -7.26 11.44 -4.13
N ALA A 13 -7.87 10.26 -4.26
CA ALA A 13 -9.32 10.07 -4.12
C ALA A 13 -9.74 10.32 -2.67
N SER A 14 -10.95 10.83 -2.46
CA SER A 14 -11.47 11.07 -1.11
C SER A 14 -11.52 9.75 -0.32
N THR A 15 -10.96 9.76 0.88
CA THR A 15 -10.88 8.58 1.76
C THR A 15 -11.74 8.71 3.02
N ALA A 16 -12.48 9.80 3.18
CA ALA A 16 -13.14 10.14 4.44
C ALA A 16 -14.55 9.58 4.59
N SER A 17 -15.18 9.13 3.50
CA SER A 17 -16.55 8.62 3.58
C SER A 17 -16.62 7.30 4.34
N TRP A 18 -17.63 7.15 5.19
CA TRP A 18 -17.85 5.90 5.90
C TRP A 18 -18.13 4.74 4.96
N ALA A 19 -18.83 4.95 3.83
CA ALA A 19 -19.06 3.90 2.84
C ALA A 19 -17.76 3.25 2.32
N LEU A 20 -16.67 4.02 2.17
CA LEU A 20 -15.35 3.48 1.83
C LEU A 20 -14.73 2.74 3.02
N GLY A 21 -14.86 3.29 4.22
CA GLY A 21 -14.41 2.64 5.45
C GLY A 21 -15.09 1.29 5.68
N GLU A 22 -16.39 1.21 5.44
CA GLU A 22 -17.16 -0.02 5.55
C GLU A 22 -16.66 -1.08 4.57
N GLN A 23 -16.54 -0.74 3.28
CA GLN A 23 -16.00 -1.65 2.26
C GLN A 23 -14.58 -2.12 2.61
N PHE A 24 -13.74 -1.21 3.11
CA PHE A 24 -12.39 -1.56 3.53
C PHE A 24 -12.39 -2.51 4.73
N ILE A 25 -13.17 -2.22 5.77
CA ILE A 25 -13.24 -3.06 6.96
C ILE A 25 -13.79 -4.45 6.61
N ASP A 26 -14.76 -4.55 5.70
CA ASP A 26 -15.26 -5.84 5.22
C ASP A 26 -14.12 -6.72 4.69
N THR A 27 -13.17 -6.17 3.93
CA THR A 27 -12.00 -6.94 3.47
C THR A 27 -11.07 -7.43 4.59
N LEU A 28 -11.09 -6.79 5.77
CA LEU A 28 -10.34 -7.23 6.94
C LEU A 28 -11.08 -8.33 7.72
N GLU A 29 -12.42 -8.35 7.67
CA GLU A 29 -13.27 -9.38 8.26
C GLU A 29 -13.37 -10.64 7.37
N GLU A 30 -13.13 -10.48 6.06
CA GLU A 30 -12.95 -11.57 5.09
C GLU A 30 -11.77 -12.51 5.44
N HIS A 31 -11.51 -13.49 4.58
CA HIS A 31 -10.41 -14.47 4.74
C HIS A 31 -10.49 -15.27 6.06
N ALA A 32 -11.68 -15.72 6.43
CA ALA A 32 -11.94 -16.47 7.67
C ALA A 32 -11.45 -15.72 8.94
N GLY A 33 -11.44 -14.39 8.91
CA GLY A 33 -11.01 -13.55 10.03
C GLY A 33 -9.49 -13.59 10.30
N LEU A 34 -8.70 -14.07 9.33
CA LEU A 34 -7.25 -14.12 9.45
C LEU A 34 -6.60 -12.74 9.56
N LEU A 35 -7.25 -11.72 9.00
CA LEU A 35 -6.82 -10.31 9.04
C LEU A 35 -7.63 -9.46 10.02
N LEU A 36 -8.62 -10.05 10.71
CA LEU A 36 -9.52 -9.33 11.59
C LEU A 36 -8.74 -8.53 12.65
N PRO A 37 -8.97 -7.22 12.79
CA PRO A 37 -8.32 -6.43 13.82
C PRO A 37 -8.57 -6.99 15.22
N GLU A 38 -7.54 -7.00 16.05
CA GLU A 38 -7.70 -7.22 17.50
C GLU A 38 -7.76 -5.88 18.23
N GLN A 39 -7.00 -4.90 17.75
CA GLN A 39 -6.91 -3.58 18.33
C GLN A 39 -6.92 -2.50 17.26
N ILE A 40 -7.42 -1.32 17.64
CA ILE A 40 -7.52 -0.13 16.80
C ILE A 40 -6.96 1.10 17.50
N SER A 41 -6.74 2.17 16.72
CA SER A 41 -6.32 3.49 17.20
C SER A 41 -6.49 4.57 16.14
N HIS A 42 -6.41 5.84 16.56
CA HIS A 42 -6.17 6.99 15.70
C HIS A 42 -4.67 7.26 15.44
N ASN A 43 -3.79 6.47 16.09
CA ASN A 43 -2.34 6.61 15.99
C ASN A 43 -1.69 5.25 15.67
N PRO A 44 -0.97 5.12 14.54
CA PRO A 44 -0.33 3.87 14.11
C PRO A 44 0.79 3.39 15.05
N ASP A 45 1.33 4.27 15.89
CA ASP A 45 2.38 3.93 16.85
C ASP A 45 1.81 3.47 18.21
N LYS A 46 0.52 3.71 18.47
CA LYS A 46 -0.09 3.46 19.79
C LYS A 46 -1.49 2.89 19.71
N PHE A 47 -1.60 1.57 19.83
CA PHE A 47 -2.89 0.86 19.85
C PHE A 47 -3.45 0.71 21.26
N THR A 48 -4.54 1.40 21.53
CA THR A 48 -5.15 1.53 22.87
C THR A 48 -6.46 0.79 23.02
N GLU A 49 -7.17 0.52 21.93
CA GLU A 49 -8.58 0.07 21.99
C GLU A 49 -8.75 -1.30 21.35
N SER A 50 -9.71 -2.08 21.86
CA SER A 50 -10.09 -3.37 21.25
C SER A 50 -11.01 -3.13 20.06
N TYR A 51 -10.88 -3.95 19.02
CA TYR A 51 -11.83 -3.93 17.92
C TYR A 51 -13.21 -4.41 18.37
N ALA A 52 -14.24 -3.57 18.21
CA ALA A 52 -15.61 -3.82 18.67
C ALA A 52 -16.57 -4.17 17.53
N GLY A 53 -16.05 -4.53 16.35
CA GLY A 53 -16.83 -4.82 15.15
C GLY A 53 -17.06 -3.59 14.26
N LYS A 54 -17.45 -3.86 13.01
CA LYS A 54 -17.56 -2.86 11.93
C LYS A 54 -18.41 -1.64 12.29
N MET A 55 -19.61 -1.85 12.84
CA MET A 55 -20.54 -0.75 13.17
C MET A 55 -19.98 0.25 14.18
N ALA A 56 -19.13 -0.21 15.11
CA ALA A 56 -18.49 0.69 16.07
C ALA A 56 -17.41 1.58 15.43
N MET A 57 -16.95 1.24 14.21
CA MET A 57 -15.89 1.97 13.51
C MET A 57 -16.38 3.20 12.75
N GLU A 58 -17.68 3.35 12.52
CA GLU A 58 -18.23 4.53 11.82
C GLU A 58 -17.82 5.83 12.50
N GLN A 59 -17.91 5.89 13.82
CA GLN A 59 -17.52 7.06 14.61
C GLN A 59 -16.00 7.29 14.68
N ARG A 60 -15.20 6.30 14.26
CA ARG A 60 -13.74 6.34 14.27
C ARG A 60 -13.16 6.62 12.90
N TRP A 61 -13.88 6.23 11.85
CA TRP A 61 -13.43 6.42 10.49
C TRP A 61 -13.36 7.90 10.16
N ALA A 62 -12.16 8.38 9.84
CA ALA A 62 -11.92 9.77 9.47
C ALA A 62 -12.48 10.80 10.48
N ALA A 63 -12.48 10.47 11.77
CA ALA A 63 -13.02 11.36 12.81
C ALA A 63 -12.32 12.73 12.75
N PRO A 64 -13.06 13.85 12.77
CA PRO A 64 -12.43 15.16 12.65
C PRO A 64 -11.65 15.50 13.92
N CYS A 65 -10.42 16.01 13.76
CA CYS A 65 -9.62 16.58 14.82
C CYS A 65 -9.00 17.91 14.42
N THR A 66 -8.77 18.78 15.40
CA THR A 66 -8.19 20.10 15.18
C THR A 66 -6.72 20.10 15.57
N LEU A 67 -5.84 20.36 14.61
CA LEU A 67 -4.42 20.58 14.84
C LEU A 67 -4.13 22.07 14.98
N ARG A 68 -3.31 22.41 15.97
CA ARG A 68 -2.75 23.76 16.13
C ARG A 68 -1.32 23.77 15.63
N TYR A 69 -1.04 24.57 14.61
CA TYR A 69 0.31 24.73 14.07
C TYR A 69 0.53 26.17 13.59
N GLY A 70 1.64 26.79 13.99
CA GLY A 70 2.01 28.14 13.53
C GLY A 70 0.97 29.24 13.84
N GLY A 71 0.19 29.10 14.91
CA GLY A 71 -0.89 30.04 15.27
C GLY A 71 -2.22 29.84 14.53
N GLY A 72 -2.28 28.92 13.56
CA GLY A 72 -3.50 28.52 12.87
C GLY A 72 -4.15 27.26 13.46
N MET A 73 -5.45 27.11 13.25
CA MET A 73 -6.21 25.88 13.49
C MET A 73 -6.52 25.21 12.15
N PHE A 74 -6.26 23.91 12.07
CA PHE A 74 -6.51 23.09 10.89
C PHE A 74 -7.36 21.90 11.26
N GLU A 75 -8.47 21.69 10.55
CA GLU A 75 -9.23 20.46 10.65
C GLU A 75 -8.57 19.39 9.77
N VAL A 76 -8.29 18.24 10.37
CA VAL A 76 -7.83 17.04 9.68
C VAL A 76 -8.66 15.86 10.15
N ALA A 77 -8.69 14.80 9.37
CA ALA A 77 -9.24 13.54 9.83
C ALA A 77 -8.18 12.74 10.59
N GLU A 78 -8.56 12.17 11.73
CA GLU A 78 -7.79 11.17 12.45
C GLU A 78 -7.60 9.93 11.57
N GLU A 79 -6.44 9.27 11.72
CA GLU A 79 -6.15 8.04 11.00
C GLU A 79 -6.99 6.87 11.52
N PHE A 80 -7.17 5.84 10.70
CA PHE A 80 -7.69 4.56 11.17
C PHE A 80 -6.55 3.55 11.20
N ALA A 81 -5.99 3.28 12.39
CA ALA A 81 -4.93 2.29 12.59
C ALA A 81 -5.49 1.01 13.20
N TRP A 82 -4.99 -0.15 12.76
CA TRP A 82 -5.33 -1.46 13.31
C TRP A 82 -4.12 -2.36 13.49
N ARG A 83 -4.23 -3.33 14.40
CA ARG A 83 -3.27 -4.42 14.52
C ARG A 83 -3.90 -5.73 14.96
N ARG A 84 -3.20 -6.82 14.65
CA ARG A 84 -3.47 -8.20 15.06
C ARG A 84 -2.18 -8.82 15.60
N LYS A 85 -2.23 -9.49 16.75
CA LYS A 85 -1.03 -10.03 17.44
C LYS A 85 -0.92 -11.55 17.43
N LYS A 86 -2.03 -12.28 17.26
CA LYS A 86 -2.05 -13.73 17.52
C LYS A 86 -1.71 -14.57 16.29
N THR A 87 -2.68 -14.81 15.40
CA THR A 87 -2.57 -15.83 14.35
C THR A 87 -1.64 -15.40 13.21
N ILE A 88 -2.03 -14.36 12.47
CA ILE A 88 -1.21 -13.73 11.44
C ILE A 88 -0.97 -12.32 11.93
N LYS A 89 0.25 -12.06 12.38
CA LYS A 89 0.61 -10.74 12.92
C LYS A 89 0.53 -9.73 11.80
N SER A 90 -0.29 -8.72 11.98
CA SER A 90 -0.45 -7.66 11.01
C SER A 90 -0.68 -6.32 11.69
N THR A 91 -0.31 -5.27 10.98
CA THR A 91 -0.52 -3.89 11.40
C THR A 91 -0.78 -3.07 10.17
N GLY A 92 -1.62 -2.06 10.28
CA GLY A 92 -1.79 -1.11 9.22
C GLY A 92 -2.48 0.15 9.68
N TYR A 93 -2.53 1.12 8.79
CA TYR A 93 -3.29 2.33 8.99
C TYR A 93 -3.79 2.91 7.67
N VAL A 94 -4.89 3.64 7.76
CA VAL A 94 -5.41 4.52 6.72
C VAL A 94 -5.15 5.95 7.14
N SER A 95 -4.43 6.67 6.29
CA SER A 95 -4.28 8.12 6.39
C SER A 95 -5.26 8.77 5.41
N HIS A 96 -6.00 9.78 5.86
CA HIS A 96 -7.03 10.38 5.04
C HIS A 96 -6.52 11.57 4.22
N THR A 97 -7.07 11.74 3.00
CA THR A 97 -6.79 12.89 2.15
C THR A 97 -7.15 14.19 2.87
N LYS A 98 -6.32 15.21 2.72
CA LYS A 98 -6.54 16.55 3.29
C LYS A 98 -6.09 17.64 2.34
N ARG A 99 -6.47 18.88 2.61
CA ARG A 99 -5.93 20.05 1.89
C ARG A 99 -4.85 20.73 2.72
N ASN A 100 -3.74 21.08 2.09
CA ASN A 100 -2.72 21.90 2.74
C ASN A 100 -3.09 23.39 2.69
N ILE A 101 -2.27 24.24 3.31
CA ILE A 101 -2.46 25.70 3.36
C ILE A 101 -2.49 26.38 1.97
N ARG A 102 -1.99 25.70 0.94
CA ARG A 102 -2.00 26.16 -0.46
C ARG A 102 -3.21 25.62 -1.24
N GLY A 103 -4.17 24.98 -0.57
CA GLY A 103 -5.34 24.38 -1.18
C GLY A 103 -5.07 23.08 -1.96
N GLN A 104 -3.83 22.58 -1.96
CA GLN A 104 -3.46 21.37 -2.69
C GLN A 104 -3.95 20.12 -1.94
N ILE A 105 -4.42 19.13 -2.69
CA ILE A 105 -4.78 17.82 -2.14
C ILE A 105 -3.49 17.11 -1.74
N VAL A 106 -3.35 16.84 -0.44
CA VAL A 106 -2.34 15.95 0.12
C VAL A 106 -2.90 14.53 0.05
N PRO A 107 -2.24 13.61 -0.69
CA PRO A 107 -2.70 12.24 -0.81
C PRO A 107 -2.82 11.55 0.55
N GLY A 108 -3.91 10.80 0.72
CA GLY A 108 -4.04 9.80 1.77
C GLY A 108 -3.47 8.47 1.30
N GLY A 109 -3.74 7.41 2.04
CA GLY A 109 -3.25 6.10 1.68
C GLY A 109 -3.49 5.03 2.72
N VAL A 110 -3.11 3.82 2.34
CA VAL A 110 -3.11 2.64 3.19
C VAL A 110 -1.67 2.15 3.31
N SER A 111 -1.24 1.85 4.52
CA SER A 111 0.00 1.14 4.77
C SER A 111 -0.32 -0.10 5.59
N PHE A 112 0.12 -1.25 5.12
CA PHE A 112 -0.17 -2.53 5.75
C PHE A 112 1.04 -3.44 5.70
N THR A 113 1.35 -4.01 6.85
CA THR A 113 2.41 -5.00 7.02
C THR A 113 1.82 -6.24 7.66
N SER A 114 2.13 -7.42 7.12
CA SER A 114 1.62 -8.70 7.64
C SER A 114 2.70 -9.76 7.63
N ALA A 115 2.65 -10.71 8.57
CA ALA A 115 3.40 -11.96 8.44
C ALA A 115 2.97 -12.67 7.15
N TYR A 116 3.93 -13.21 6.41
CA TYR A 116 3.64 -13.95 5.18
C TYR A 116 2.81 -15.20 5.50
N SER A 117 1.75 -15.45 4.73
CA SER A 117 0.89 -16.63 4.86
C SER A 117 0.25 -16.98 3.54
N ARG A 118 0.40 -18.24 3.11
CA ARG A 118 -0.24 -18.78 1.90
C ARG A 118 -1.76 -18.93 2.03
N ASN A 119 -2.31 -18.77 3.24
CA ASN A 119 -3.76 -18.81 3.48
C ASN A 119 -4.46 -17.49 3.13
N ILE A 120 -3.70 -16.45 2.79
CA ILE A 120 -4.23 -15.16 2.35
C ILE A 120 -3.78 -14.93 0.92
N ASP A 121 -4.73 -14.74 0.02
CA ASP A 121 -4.45 -14.26 -1.32
C ASP A 121 -4.21 -12.75 -1.29
N PHE A 122 -2.96 -12.36 -1.03
CA PHE A 122 -2.57 -10.95 -0.95
C PHE A 122 -2.74 -10.22 -2.29
N HIS A 123 -2.69 -10.92 -3.42
CA HIS A 123 -2.91 -10.32 -4.73
C HIS A 123 -4.37 -9.89 -4.90
N VAL A 124 -5.32 -10.77 -4.57
CA VAL A 124 -6.75 -10.44 -4.58
C VAL A 124 -7.06 -9.31 -3.60
N LEU A 125 -6.52 -9.38 -2.38
CA LEU A 125 -6.68 -8.32 -1.38
C LEU A 125 -6.15 -6.97 -1.89
N PHE A 126 -4.97 -6.96 -2.50
CA PHE A 126 -4.37 -5.76 -3.06
C PHE A 126 -5.21 -5.16 -4.19
N LYS A 127 -5.78 -5.99 -5.07
CA LYS A 127 -6.70 -5.55 -6.11
C LYS A 127 -7.97 -4.93 -5.53
N GLN A 128 -8.59 -5.58 -4.53
CA GLN A 128 -9.75 -5.03 -3.83
C GLN A 128 -9.44 -3.66 -3.23
N TRP A 129 -8.29 -3.53 -2.56
CA TRP A 129 -7.90 -2.24 -1.97
C TRP A 129 -7.57 -1.17 -2.99
N CYS A 130 -6.98 -1.53 -4.15
CA CYS A 130 -6.81 -0.58 -5.26
C CYS A 130 -8.16 -0.14 -5.86
N HIS A 131 -9.20 -0.97 -5.76
CA HIS A 131 -10.55 -0.57 -6.17
C HIS A 131 -11.20 0.39 -5.15
N ILE A 132 -11.09 0.08 -3.85
CA ILE A 132 -11.63 0.91 -2.76
C ILE A 132 -10.89 2.25 -2.69
N PHE A 133 -9.56 2.23 -2.87
CA PHE A 133 -8.69 3.40 -2.84
C PHE A 133 -7.95 3.55 -4.17
N PRO A 134 -8.59 4.06 -5.25
CA PRO A 134 -7.97 4.25 -6.55
C PRO A 134 -6.58 4.91 -6.44
N PRO A 135 -5.47 4.19 -6.68
CA PRO A 135 -4.16 4.70 -6.34
C PRO A 135 -3.65 5.73 -7.36
N GLN A 136 -2.89 6.70 -6.89
CA GLN A 136 -1.90 7.37 -7.73
C GLN A 136 -0.69 6.44 -7.97
N ILE A 137 -0.32 5.69 -6.94
CA ILE A 137 0.73 4.66 -6.96
C ILE A 137 0.44 3.66 -5.82
N ALA A 138 0.68 2.38 -6.04
CA ALA A 138 0.63 1.37 -4.99
C ALA A 138 1.63 0.25 -5.23
N MET A 139 1.97 -0.47 -4.16
CA MET A 139 2.84 -1.63 -4.21
C MET A 139 2.36 -2.76 -3.31
N LEU A 140 2.64 -3.99 -3.74
CA LEU A 140 2.53 -5.20 -2.95
C LEU A 140 3.83 -6.00 -3.12
N HIS A 141 4.46 -6.37 -2.01
CA HIS A 141 5.70 -7.14 -2.04
C HIS A 141 5.87 -8.05 -0.83
N PRO A 142 6.21 -9.34 -1.03
CA PRO A 142 6.75 -10.20 0.02
C PRO A 142 8.26 -9.93 0.19
N PHE A 143 8.63 -9.34 1.32
CA PHE A 143 10.03 -9.19 1.70
C PHE A 143 10.54 -10.45 2.40
N LEU A 144 11.54 -11.09 1.81
CA LEU A 144 12.17 -12.30 2.37
C LEU A 144 13.44 -11.98 3.15
N SER A 145 13.87 -12.90 4.00
CA SER A 145 15.08 -12.75 4.82
C SER A 145 16.32 -12.42 3.99
N LEU A 146 16.45 -13.01 2.80
CA LEU A 146 17.59 -12.82 1.89
C LEU A 146 17.60 -11.41 1.28
N GLU A 147 16.45 -10.92 0.83
CA GLU A 147 16.31 -9.56 0.31
C GLU A 147 16.53 -8.51 1.41
N LEU A 148 15.95 -8.75 2.59
CA LEU A 148 16.09 -7.87 3.75
C LEU A 148 17.52 -7.76 4.28
N ALA A 149 18.41 -8.71 3.96
CA ALA A 149 19.82 -8.64 4.34
C ALA A 149 20.56 -7.51 3.59
N ASN A 150 20.07 -7.14 2.41
CA ASN A 150 20.67 -6.13 1.53
C ASN A 150 19.96 -4.76 1.62
N LEU A 151 18.92 -4.65 2.45
CA LEU A 151 18.14 -3.43 2.61
C LEU A 151 18.34 -2.83 4.00
N GLU A 152 18.65 -1.53 4.02
CA GLU A 152 18.70 -0.79 5.27
C GLU A 152 17.33 -0.77 5.98
N ARG A 153 17.36 -0.55 7.29
CA ARG A 153 16.14 -0.54 8.11
C ARG A 153 15.13 0.52 7.67
N TYR A 154 15.61 1.68 7.24
CA TYR A 154 14.81 2.84 6.85
C TYR A 154 14.76 3.05 5.34
N ASP A 155 15.06 1.99 4.59
CA ASP A 155 14.97 1.99 3.14
C ASP A 155 13.51 2.27 2.69
N SER A 156 13.35 3.20 1.76
CA SER A 156 12.04 3.68 1.33
C SER A 156 11.23 2.60 0.63
N PHE A 157 11.87 1.77 -0.21
CA PHE A 157 11.23 0.60 -0.84
C PHE A 157 10.72 -0.37 0.22
N ARG A 158 11.58 -0.68 1.20
CA ARG A 158 11.28 -1.58 2.30
C ARG A 158 10.08 -1.13 3.15
N LEU A 159 9.98 0.17 3.40
CA LEU A 159 8.88 0.78 4.15
C LEU A 159 7.62 0.99 3.31
N GLY A 160 7.68 0.74 2.00
CA GLY A 160 6.65 1.13 1.05
C GLY A 160 6.45 2.64 0.96
N SER A 161 7.47 3.41 1.36
CA SER A 161 7.46 4.86 1.25
C SER A 161 7.86 5.27 -0.16
N PHE A 162 6.98 6.02 -0.82
CA PHE A 162 7.30 6.65 -2.11
C PHE A 162 7.98 8.03 -1.93
N ASN A 163 8.79 8.19 -0.88
CA ASN A 163 9.53 9.40 -0.43
C ASN A 163 8.72 10.68 -0.19
N ALA A 164 7.98 11.19 -1.17
CA ALA A 164 7.23 12.44 -1.09
C ALA A 164 5.74 12.24 -1.37
N SER A 165 4.86 12.78 -0.51
CA SER A 165 3.42 12.56 -0.62
C SER A 165 2.83 13.14 -1.91
N LEU A 166 3.15 14.39 -2.24
CA LEU A 166 2.56 15.11 -3.38
C LEU A 166 3.11 14.67 -4.75
N ARG A 167 4.37 14.26 -4.79
CA ARG A 167 5.09 13.82 -5.99
C ARG A 167 5.88 12.58 -5.62
N PRO A 168 5.23 11.42 -5.55
CA PRO A 168 5.90 10.20 -5.14
C PRO A 168 7.02 9.84 -6.10
N ASP A 169 8.16 9.45 -5.55
CA ASP A 169 9.20 8.74 -6.27
C ASP A 169 8.94 7.23 -6.19
N ILE A 170 9.51 6.47 -7.11
CA ILE A 170 9.39 5.02 -7.09
C ILE A 170 10.78 4.44 -6.83
N PRO A 171 11.07 4.03 -5.58
CA PRO A 171 12.40 3.56 -5.22
C PRO A 171 12.84 2.34 -6.05
N ASP A 172 11.91 1.40 -6.27
CA ASP A 172 12.17 0.19 -7.03
C ASP A 172 10.86 -0.50 -7.44
N VAL A 173 10.95 -1.62 -8.14
CA VAL A 173 9.84 -2.46 -8.62
C VAL A 173 9.49 -3.52 -7.57
N ALA A 174 8.32 -3.39 -6.95
CA ALA A 174 7.74 -4.45 -6.12
C ALA A 174 7.29 -5.66 -6.95
N TRP A 175 6.83 -6.73 -6.28
CA TRP A 175 6.25 -7.88 -7.00
C TRP A 175 5.05 -7.46 -7.84
N ALA A 176 4.18 -6.62 -7.27
CA ALA A 176 3.11 -5.94 -8.00
C ALA A 176 3.14 -4.45 -7.73
N MET A 177 2.97 -3.66 -8.79
CA MET A 177 2.90 -2.20 -8.75
C MET A 177 1.64 -1.74 -9.46
N PHE A 178 0.88 -0.83 -8.83
CA PHE A 178 -0.21 -0.11 -9.50
C PHE A 178 0.27 1.28 -9.88
N TYR A 179 0.19 1.63 -11.16
CA TYR A 179 0.52 2.94 -11.69
C TYR A 179 -0.76 3.69 -12.05
N GLY A 180 -1.07 4.75 -11.30
CA GLY A 180 -2.23 5.59 -11.57
C GLY A 180 -2.03 6.54 -12.76
N PRO A 181 -3.02 7.43 -13.02
CA PRO A 181 -3.03 8.33 -14.18
C PRO A 181 -1.76 9.17 -14.36
N ASP A 182 -1.18 9.62 -13.25
CA ASP A 182 0.04 10.45 -13.24
C ASP A 182 1.28 9.69 -13.73
N PHE A 183 1.25 8.36 -13.72
CA PHE A 183 2.37 7.49 -14.10
C PHE A 183 2.13 6.75 -15.40
N CYS A 184 0.89 6.30 -15.66
CA CYS A 184 0.57 5.41 -16.77
C CYS A 184 0.89 6.01 -18.15
N GLN A 185 0.83 7.33 -18.29
CA GLN A 185 1.16 8.05 -19.53
C GLN A 185 2.62 7.86 -19.98
N ARG A 186 3.50 7.49 -19.05
CA ARG A 186 4.94 7.26 -19.31
C ARG A 186 5.28 5.78 -19.51
N ILE A 187 4.29 4.88 -19.44
CA ILE A 187 4.50 3.44 -19.46
C ILE A 187 4.03 2.89 -20.79
N ASP A 188 4.95 2.22 -21.49
CA ASP A 188 4.65 1.50 -22.73
C ASP A 188 4.05 0.13 -22.41
N VAL A 189 2.72 0.08 -22.31
CA VAL A 189 1.97 -1.13 -21.96
C VAL A 189 2.17 -2.25 -22.99
N GLU A 190 2.22 -1.91 -24.27
CA GLU A 190 2.42 -2.89 -25.34
C GLU A 190 3.79 -3.55 -25.22
N ARG A 191 4.83 -2.76 -24.92
CA ARG A 191 6.18 -3.28 -24.66
C ARG A 191 6.25 -4.16 -23.42
N LEU A 192 5.52 -3.83 -22.34
CA LEU A 192 5.45 -4.68 -21.15
C LEU A 192 4.80 -6.04 -21.46
N LEU A 193 3.67 -6.03 -22.18
CA LEU A 193 2.97 -7.25 -22.59
C LEU A 193 3.82 -8.10 -23.55
N ALA A 194 4.48 -7.48 -24.53
CA ALA A 194 5.37 -8.16 -25.48
C ALA A 194 6.58 -8.81 -24.79
N ALA A 195 7.05 -8.25 -23.67
CA ALA A 195 8.09 -8.83 -22.83
C ALA A 195 7.58 -9.90 -21.83
N GLY A 196 6.31 -10.29 -21.93
CA GLY A 196 5.69 -11.35 -21.13
C GLY A 196 5.38 -10.94 -19.69
N PHE A 197 5.23 -9.65 -19.40
CA PHE A 197 4.77 -9.21 -18.08
C PHE A 197 3.25 -9.18 -18.00
N PHE A 198 2.73 -9.37 -16.79
CA PHE A 198 1.31 -9.38 -16.53
C PHE A 198 0.84 -7.96 -16.27
N VAL A 199 0.07 -7.40 -17.22
CA VAL A 199 -0.50 -6.06 -17.11
C VAL A 199 -2.02 -6.16 -17.13
N GLU A 200 -2.66 -5.56 -16.14
CA GLU A 200 -4.12 -5.47 -16.03
C GLU A 200 -4.54 -4.00 -15.96
N LYS A 201 -5.49 -3.59 -16.81
CA LYS A 201 -6.09 -2.25 -16.72
C LYS A 201 -7.12 -2.25 -15.60
N MET A 202 -7.00 -1.29 -14.68
CA MET A 202 -7.87 -1.16 -13.51
C MET A 202 -8.25 0.30 -13.33
N GLY A 203 -9.49 0.64 -13.68
CA GLY A 203 -9.94 2.03 -13.73
C GLY A 203 -9.09 2.85 -14.71
N GLU A 204 -8.51 3.95 -14.22
CA GLU A 204 -7.63 4.84 -14.98
C GLU A 204 -6.12 4.50 -14.84
N GLY A 205 -5.80 3.44 -14.11
CA GLY A 205 -4.42 2.97 -13.92
C GLY A 205 -4.18 1.58 -14.50
N ILE A 206 -2.96 1.11 -14.29
CA ILE A 206 -2.54 -0.24 -14.66
C ILE A 206 -1.88 -0.94 -13.45
N LEU A 207 -2.20 -2.20 -13.27
CA LEU A 207 -1.52 -3.10 -12.35
C LEU A 207 -0.52 -3.94 -13.15
N VAL A 208 0.74 -3.93 -12.73
CA VAL A 208 1.83 -4.68 -13.35
C VAL A 208 2.40 -5.67 -12.33
N ARG A 209 2.60 -6.93 -12.73
CA ARG A 209 3.25 -7.96 -11.89
C ARG A 209 4.51 -8.49 -12.55
N VAL A 210 5.53 -8.77 -11.74
CA VAL A 210 6.83 -9.30 -12.18
C VAL A 210 6.72 -10.76 -12.62
N THR A 211 5.96 -11.57 -11.88
CA THR A 211 5.72 -12.99 -12.12
C THR A 211 4.23 -13.31 -11.96
N GLU A 212 3.84 -14.54 -12.33
CA GLU A 212 2.45 -14.97 -12.25
C GLU A 212 1.99 -15.11 -10.80
N HIS A 213 2.83 -15.69 -9.94
CA HIS A 213 2.50 -16.00 -8.56
C HIS A 213 3.39 -15.22 -7.58
N ILE A 214 2.78 -14.68 -6.52
CA ILE A 214 3.52 -13.98 -5.46
C ILE A 214 4.51 -14.89 -4.73
N ASP A 215 4.20 -16.18 -4.67
CA ASP A 215 5.07 -17.20 -4.09
C ASP A 215 6.38 -17.39 -4.87
N ASP A 216 6.47 -16.94 -6.13
CA ASP A 216 7.71 -17.04 -6.92
C ASP A 216 8.87 -16.27 -6.29
N VAL A 217 8.57 -15.23 -5.51
CA VAL A 217 9.60 -14.51 -4.74
C VAL A 217 10.28 -15.45 -3.74
N GLU A 218 9.53 -16.37 -3.13
CA GLU A 218 10.04 -17.38 -2.18
C GLU A 218 10.55 -18.64 -2.89
N ASN A 219 9.83 -19.12 -3.90
CA ASN A 219 10.10 -20.39 -4.57
C ASN A 219 11.31 -20.31 -5.52
N ASP A 220 11.53 -19.17 -6.19
CA ASP A 220 12.66 -18.95 -7.11
C ASP A 220 13.08 -17.46 -7.11
N PHE A 221 13.70 -17.03 -6.01
CA PHE A 221 14.18 -15.66 -5.84
C PHE A 221 15.15 -15.20 -6.96
N PRO A 222 16.11 -16.02 -7.44
CA PRO A 222 16.96 -15.64 -8.57
C PRO A 222 16.18 -15.37 -9.87
N MET A 223 15.15 -16.16 -10.17
CA MET A 223 14.27 -15.89 -11.32
C MET A 223 13.48 -14.59 -11.13
N PHE A 224 12.91 -14.38 -9.94
CA PHE A 224 12.22 -13.12 -9.61
C PHE A 224 13.13 -11.90 -9.82
N LEU A 225 14.37 -11.94 -9.31
CA LEU A 225 15.32 -10.82 -9.48
C LEU A 225 15.65 -10.54 -10.94
N ARG A 226 15.85 -11.56 -11.77
CA ARG A 226 16.07 -11.38 -13.21
C ARG A 226 14.86 -10.72 -13.88
N ARG A 227 13.66 -11.24 -13.62
CA ARG A 227 12.41 -10.66 -14.17
C ARG A 227 12.15 -9.24 -13.67
N ARG A 228 12.48 -8.93 -12.42
CA ARG A 228 12.38 -7.57 -11.86
C ARG A 228 13.33 -6.60 -12.58
N ALA A 229 14.58 -7.00 -12.81
CA ALA A 229 15.56 -6.19 -13.53
C ALA A 229 15.15 -5.98 -15.00
N GLU A 230 14.66 -7.03 -15.67
CA GLU A 230 14.10 -6.95 -17.01
C GLU A 230 12.91 -5.98 -17.06
N LEU A 231 11.96 -6.10 -16.11
CA LEU A 231 10.81 -5.19 -16.03
C LEU A 231 11.26 -3.75 -15.84
N LYS A 232 12.17 -3.51 -14.88
CA LYS A 232 12.72 -2.18 -14.59
C LYS A 232 13.32 -1.53 -15.84
N GLY A 233 14.04 -2.30 -16.67
CA GLY A 233 14.65 -1.84 -17.93
C GLY A 233 13.68 -1.49 -19.06
N LEU A 234 12.39 -1.80 -18.93
CA LEU A 234 11.37 -1.40 -19.91
C LEU A 234 10.79 0.00 -19.64
N PHE A 235 10.97 0.53 -18.43
CA PHE A 235 10.53 1.87 -18.09
C PHE A 235 11.51 2.94 -18.59
N PRO A 236 11.06 4.20 -18.78
CA PRO A 236 11.94 5.29 -19.12
C PRO A 236 13.07 5.48 -18.10
N VAL A 237 14.22 5.96 -18.56
CA VAL A 237 15.33 6.36 -17.67
C VAL A 237 14.84 7.40 -16.65
N GLY A 238 15.25 7.24 -15.39
CA GLY A 238 14.82 8.10 -14.28
C GLY A 238 13.37 7.90 -13.85
N PHE A 239 12.71 6.81 -14.28
CA PHE A 239 11.39 6.45 -13.74
C PHE A 239 11.49 5.91 -12.31
N PHE A 240 12.54 5.14 -12.02
CA PHE A 240 12.88 4.65 -10.69
C PHE A 240 14.04 5.43 -10.11
N LEU A 241 14.15 5.44 -8.79
CA LEU A 241 15.35 5.93 -8.12
C LEU A 241 16.44 4.88 -8.26
N ASP A 242 17.45 5.17 -9.05
CA ASP A 242 18.67 4.38 -9.02
C ASP A 242 19.44 4.77 -7.75
N LYS A 243 19.77 3.78 -6.93
CA LYS A 243 20.80 3.97 -5.91
C LYS A 243 22.13 3.98 -6.65
N GLU A 244 22.81 5.12 -6.64
CA GLU A 244 24.24 5.20 -6.98
C GLU A 244 25.06 4.25 -6.11
#